data_AF-K7EPK5-F1
#
_entry.id   AF-K7EPK5-F1
#
_cell.length_a   1.000
_cell.length_b   1.000
_cell.length_c   1.000
_cell.angle_alpha   90.00
_cell.angle_beta   90.00
_cell.angle_gamma   90.00
#
_symmetry.space_group_name_H-M   'P 1'
#
loop_
_entity.id
_entity.type
_entity.pdbx_description
1 polymer ?
#
loop_
_entity_poly.entity_id
_entity_poly.type
_entity_poly.pdbx_seq_one_letter_code
_entity_poly.pdbx_strand_id
1 'polypeptide(L)' 'MSGSFELSVQDLNDLLSDGSGCYSLPSQPCNEVTPRIYVGNAKNV' A
#
# COMPACT_ATOMS: atom_id res chain seq x y z
N MET A 1 0.11 19.08 -21.77
CA MET A 1 0.85 18.55 -20.59
C MET A 1 0.45 17.10 -20.39
N SER A 2 1.02 16.16 -21.14
CA SER A 2 0.89 14.73 -20.85
C SER A 2 2.09 14.33 -19.99
N GLY A 3 1.95 14.49 -18.67
CA GLY A 3 3.00 14.09 -17.73
C GLY A 3 3.28 12.60 -17.85
N SER A 4 4.56 12.26 -17.92
CA SER A 4 5.15 10.92 -18.04
C SER A 4 4.97 10.09 -16.76
N PHE A 5 3.74 9.70 -16.47
CA PHE A 5 3.40 8.74 -15.42
C PHE A 5 2.57 7.61 -16.03
N GLU A 6 3.22 6.81 -16.87
CA GLU A 6 2.64 5.61 -17.47
C GLU A 6 2.80 4.45 -16.48
N LEU A 7 2.06 4.50 -15.37
CA LEU A 7 1.89 3.36 -14.47
C LEU A 7 0.48 2.84 -14.65
N SER A 8 0.37 1.57 -14.99
CA SER A 8 -0.92 0.89 -15.08
C SER A 8 -1.39 0.46 -13.69
N VAL A 9 -2.69 0.15 -13.58
CA VAL A 9 -3.23 -0.48 -12.37
C VAL A 9 -2.57 -1.84 -12.10
N GLN A 10 -2.13 -2.54 -13.15
CA GLN A 10 -1.46 -3.83 -13.00
C GLN A 10 -0.09 -3.68 -12.34
N ASP A 11 0.68 -2.66 -12.70
CA ASP A 11 2.00 -2.41 -12.09
C ASP A 11 1.87 -2.12 -10.58
N LEU A 12 0.80 -1.42 -10.19
CA LEU A 12 0.51 -1.15 -8.77
C LEU A 12 0.06 -2.42 -8.04
N ASN A 13 -0.74 -3.27 -8.68
CA ASN A 13 -1.15 -4.54 -8.12
C ASN A 13 0.04 -5.47 -7.87
N ASP A 14 0.96 -5.54 -8.82
CA ASP A 14 2.17 -6.36 -8.72
C ASP A 14 3.06 -5.89 -7.55
N LEU A 15 3.18 -4.57 -7.34
CA LEU A 15 3.90 -3.99 -6.21
C LEU A 15 3.27 -4.31 -4.84
N LEU A 16 1.95 -4.47 -4.79
CA LEU A 16 1.19 -4.73 -3.56
C LEU A 16 1.09 -6.22 -3.21
N SER A 17 1.22 -7.09 -4.20
CA SER A 17 1.21 -8.53 -4.01
C SER A 17 2.57 -9.08 -3.56
N ASP A 18 2.58 -10.25 -2.94
CA ASP A 18 3.83 -10.97 -2.69
C ASP A 18 4.36 -11.67 -3.96
N GLY A 19 5.50 -12.36 -3.86
CA GLY A 19 6.10 -13.08 -4.99
C GLY A 19 5.27 -14.26 -5.55
N SER A 20 4.12 -14.59 -4.92
CA SER A 20 3.15 -15.57 -5.42
C SER A 20 1.91 -14.93 -6.05
N GLY A 21 1.83 -13.59 -6.07
CA GLY A 21 0.65 -12.85 -6.51
C GLY A 21 -0.48 -12.78 -5.48
N CYS A 22 -0.22 -13.14 -4.22
CA CYS A 22 -1.21 -13.08 -3.15
C CYS A 22 -1.17 -11.74 -2.40
N TYR A 23 -2.34 -11.27 -1.93
CA TYR A 23 -2.44 -10.09 -1.08
C TYR A 23 -2.58 -10.47 0.38
N SER A 24 -1.84 -9.76 1.23
CA SER A 24 -1.90 -9.92 2.68
C SER A 24 -2.77 -8.86 3.35
N LEU A 25 -3.42 -9.23 4.46
CA LEU A 25 -4.09 -8.28 5.34
C LEU A 25 -3.08 -7.60 6.30
N PRO A 26 -3.44 -6.46 6.92
CA PRO A 26 -2.59 -5.82 7.92
C PRO A 26 -2.22 -6.77 9.07
N SER A 27 -0.92 -6.89 9.38
CA SER A 27 -0.40 -7.77 10.44
C SER A 27 -0.56 -7.17 11.84
N GLN A 28 -0.79 -5.87 11.94
CA GLN A 28 -0.98 -5.15 13.19
C GLN A 28 -2.00 -4.01 13.04
N PRO A 29 -2.56 -3.49 14.15
CA PRO A 29 -3.67 -2.54 14.07
C PRO A 29 -3.29 -1.13 13.61
N CYS A 30 -2.01 -0.73 13.75
CA CYS A 30 -1.48 0.57 13.34
C CYS A 30 0.02 0.47 13.00
N ASN A 31 0.47 1.19 11.96
CA ASN A 31 1.86 1.26 11.52
C ASN A 31 2.26 2.73 11.29
N GLU A 32 3.48 3.10 11.67
CA GLU A 32 4.12 4.33 11.18
C GLU A 32 4.68 4.05 9.78
N VAL A 33 4.16 4.73 8.75
CA VAL A 33 4.55 4.47 7.35
C VAL A 33 5.57 5.47 6.82
N THR A 34 5.70 6.62 7.49
CA THR A 34 6.72 7.66 7.29
C THR A 34 6.76 8.54 8.55
N PRO A 35 7.84 9.29 8.85
CA PRO A 35 7.99 9.95 10.14
C PRO A 35 6.76 10.76 10.59
N ARG A 36 6.18 10.35 11.71
CA ARG A 36 5.00 10.92 12.37
C ARG A 36 3.67 10.78 11.60
N ILE A 37 3.62 9.95 10.56
CA ILE A 37 2.38 9.60 9.84
C ILE A 37 2.06 8.14 10.08
N TYR A 38 0.91 7.91 10.71
CA TYR A 38 0.42 6.60 11.09
C TYR A 38 -0.78 6.21 10.24
N VAL A 39 -0.80 4.95 9.79
CA VAL A 39 -1.95 4.33 9.12
C VAL A 39 -2.42 3.18 9.98
N GLY A 40 -3.66 3.27 10.44
CA GLY A 40 -4.30 2.27 11.31
C GLY A 40 -5.74 2.02 10.93
N ASN A 41 -6.33 0.99 11.53
CA ASN A 41 -7.75 0.69 11.35
C ASN A 41 -8.64 1.50 12.30
N ALA A 42 -9.96 1.48 12.09
CA ALA A 42 -10.93 2.26 12.86
C ALA A 42 -10.93 2.01 14.38
N LYS A 43 -10.36 0.90 14.87
CA LYS A 43 -10.24 0.65 16.31
C LYS A 43 -9.07 1.39 16.96
N ASN A 44 -8.20 2.00 16.16
CA ASN A 44 -6.95 2.64 16.59
C ASN A 44 -6.74 4.02 15.93
N VAL A 45 -7.82 4.62 15.42
CA VAL A 45 -7.92 6.04 15.06
C VAL A 45 -8.67 6.77 16.15
#